data_AF-Q3LDS0-F1
#
_entry.id   AF-Q3LDS0-F1
#
_cell.length_a   1.000
_cell.length_b   1.000
_cell.length_c   1.000
_cell.angle_alpha   90.00
_cell.angle_beta   90.00
_cell.angle_gamma   90.00
#
_symmetry.space_group_name_H-M   'P 1'
#
loop_
_entity.id
_entity.type
_entity.pdbx_description
1 polymer ?
#
loop_
_entity_poly.entity_id
_entity_poly.type
_entity_poly.pdbx_seq_one_letter_code
_entity_poly.pdbx_strand_id
1 'polypeptide(L)'
;MAIRRVIGSATRVGFGVLATGIAITQFFFTIDAGECAILFDRFQGVKPKVYGEGMHFRIPFIQTPRIFETRARPRVIYSICGSKDLQVAYTSLRILFRPDAEFIPEIFLKLGEDYENKVIPPAAKEVLKLITGKYTSVELLTDRRKVSAEIKSELAKRLAKFHVLLDDVAVTHIRFNKEFTQAIEDSQIARQGRSTWWRRRSSQSARQSSTRKGEYEAA
;
A
#
# COMPACT_ATOMS: atom_id res chain seq x y z
N MET A 1 -2.48 20.22 71.12
CA MET A 1 -3.58 19.55 70.38
C MET A 1 -3.97 20.23 69.06
N ALA A 2 -3.82 21.56 68.92
CA ALA A 2 -4.25 22.29 67.72
C ALA A 2 -3.46 21.97 66.43
N ILE A 3 -2.13 21.82 66.52
CA ILE A 3 -1.24 21.59 65.37
C ILE A 3 -1.60 20.29 64.62
N ARG A 4 -2.01 19.24 65.34
CA ARG A 4 -2.38 17.93 64.77
C ARG A 4 -3.71 17.96 64.00
N ARG A 5 -4.63 18.88 64.35
CA ARG A 5 -5.88 19.12 63.59
C ARG A 5 -5.65 19.96 62.34
N VAL A 6 -4.74 20.92 62.39
CA VAL A 6 -4.38 21.77 61.23
C VAL A 6 -3.63 20.96 60.17
N ILE A 7 -2.68 20.11 60.57
CA ILE A 7 -1.98 19.20 59.64
C ILE A 7 -2.96 18.20 59.01
N GLY A 8 -3.89 17.63 59.79
CA GLY A 8 -4.88 16.68 59.28
C GLY A 8 -5.97 17.29 58.38
N SER A 9 -6.22 18.60 58.47
CA SER A 9 -7.13 19.31 57.55
C SER A 9 -6.41 19.76 56.30
N ALA A 10 -5.16 20.23 56.41
CA ALA A 10 -4.32 20.57 55.26
C ALA A 10 -4.04 19.36 54.36
N THR A 11 -3.82 18.16 54.92
CA THR A 11 -3.64 16.94 54.13
C THR A 11 -4.91 16.53 53.39
N ARG A 12 -6.10 16.68 53.99
CA ARG A 12 -7.38 16.38 53.31
C ARG A 12 -7.66 17.35 52.16
N VAL A 13 -7.37 18.65 52.36
CA VAL A 13 -7.52 19.67 51.31
C VAL A 13 -6.53 19.40 50.18
N GLY A 14 -5.27 19.09 50.50
CA GLY A 14 -4.25 18.72 49.52
C GLY A 14 -4.62 17.49 48.68
N PHE A 15 -5.11 16.43 49.33
CA PHE A 15 -5.62 15.24 48.64
C PHE A 15 -6.85 15.55 47.78
N GLY A 16 -7.76 16.40 48.25
CA GLY A 16 -8.94 16.83 47.49
C GLY A 16 -8.56 17.53 46.19
N VAL A 17 -7.66 18.51 46.24
CA VAL A 17 -7.18 19.25 45.06
C VAL A 17 -6.46 18.32 44.07
N LEU A 18 -5.62 17.40 44.57
CA LEU A 18 -4.94 16.41 43.73
C LEU A 18 -5.93 15.46 43.05
N ALA A 19 -6.91 14.93 43.78
CA ALA A 19 -7.93 14.04 43.24
C ALA A 19 -8.80 14.73 42.19
N THR A 20 -9.19 15.99 42.43
CA THR A 20 -9.95 16.78 41.45
C THR A 20 -9.11 17.10 40.21
N GLY A 21 -7.84 17.44 40.36
CA GLY A 21 -6.93 17.69 39.23
C GLY A 21 -6.76 16.46 38.33
N ILE A 22 -6.58 15.28 38.93
CA ILE A 22 -6.50 14.00 38.20
C ILE A 22 -7.84 13.66 37.54
N ALA A 23 -8.97 13.93 38.21
CA ALA A 23 -10.28 13.67 37.63
C ALA A 23 -10.52 14.51 36.36
N ILE A 24 -10.11 15.78 36.34
CA ILE A 24 -10.29 16.68 35.18
C ILE A 24 -9.50 16.19 33.97
N THR A 25 -8.26 15.73 34.14
CA THR A 25 -7.44 15.26 33.01
C THR A 25 -8.02 14.00 32.35
N GLN A 26 -8.83 13.21 33.08
CA GLN A 26 -9.52 12.04 32.53
C GLN A 26 -10.68 12.39 31.57
N PHE A 27 -11.16 13.63 31.57
CA PHE A 27 -12.22 14.07 30.64
C PHE A 27 -11.68 14.54 29.30
N PHE A 28 -10.39 14.82 29.20
CA PHE A 28 -9.79 15.29 27.95
C PHE A 28 -8.98 14.17 27.30
N PHE A 29 -8.98 14.16 25.98
CA PHE A 29 -8.06 13.37 25.19
C PHE A 29 -7.59 14.20 24.01
N THR A 30 -6.33 14.02 23.63
CA THR A 30 -5.70 14.72 22.52
C THR A 30 -5.52 13.76 21.36
N ILE A 31 -5.78 14.25 20.15
CA ILE A 31 -5.57 13.53 18.90
C ILE A 31 -4.41 14.22 18.18
N ASP A 32 -3.40 13.43 17.81
CA ASP A 32 -2.24 13.91 17.08
C ASP A 32 -2.57 14.17 15.61
N ALA A 33 -1.69 14.93 14.93
CA ALA A 33 -1.89 15.26 13.53
C ALA A 33 -1.90 14.00 12.64
N GLY A 34 -2.79 13.93 11.65
CA GLY A 34 -2.96 12.76 10.77
C GLY A 34 -3.65 11.57 11.43
N GLU A 35 -4.19 11.73 12.64
CA GLU A 35 -5.08 10.78 13.28
C GLU A 35 -6.49 11.36 13.38
N CYS A 36 -7.47 10.47 13.47
CA CYS A 36 -8.85 10.82 13.78
C CYS A 36 -9.37 9.85 14.83
N ALA A 37 -10.36 10.26 15.60
CA ALA A 37 -10.99 9.40 16.58
C ALA A 37 -12.49 9.30 16.39
N ILE A 38 -13.02 8.13 16.70
CA ILE A 38 -14.45 7.90 16.91
C ILE A 38 -14.67 7.64 18.40
N LEU A 39 -15.80 8.12 18.92
CA LEU A 39 -16.20 7.83 20.29
C LEU A 39 -17.13 6.62 20.30
N PHE A 40 -16.71 5.58 21.01
CA PHE A 40 -17.57 4.47 21.39
C PHE A 40 -18.26 4.78 22.72
N ASP A 41 -19.57 4.90 22.72
CA ASP A 41 -20.41 5.09 23.90
C ASP A 41 -20.92 3.72 24.38
N ARG A 42 -20.80 3.41 25.67
CA ARG A 42 -21.27 2.14 26.23
C ARG A 42 -22.78 1.93 26.10
N PHE A 43 -23.58 2.99 26.03
CA PHE A 43 -25.03 2.88 25.94
C PHE A 43 -25.56 2.93 24.50
N GLN A 44 -24.99 3.80 23.66
CA GLN A 44 -25.50 4.08 22.32
C GLN A 44 -24.63 3.46 21.20
N GLY A 45 -23.46 2.91 21.55
CA GLY A 45 -22.50 2.36 20.60
C GLY A 45 -21.65 3.43 19.92
N VAL A 46 -21.28 3.20 18.66
CA VAL A 46 -20.38 4.08 17.89
C VAL A 46 -21.12 5.33 17.44
N LYS A 47 -20.62 6.51 17.80
CA LYS A 47 -21.19 7.78 17.33
C LYS A 47 -20.76 8.06 15.88
N PRO A 48 -21.63 8.64 15.05
CA PRO A 48 -21.31 8.96 13.65
C PRO A 48 -20.36 10.16 13.51
N LYS A 49 -20.11 10.90 14.60
CA LYS A 49 -19.23 12.07 14.56
C LYS A 49 -17.77 11.64 14.63
N VAL A 50 -16.99 12.10 13.66
CA VAL A 50 -15.54 11.96 13.63
C VAL A 50 -14.90 13.16 14.31
N TYR A 51 -13.93 12.90 15.17
CA TYR A 51 -13.13 13.91 15.86
C TYR A 51 -11.76 13.98 15.17
N GLY A 52 -11.45 15.14 14.59
CA GLY A 52 -10.15 15.41 13.97
C GLY A 52 -9.08 15.81 15.00
N GLU A 53 -7.98 16.36 14.51
CA GLU A 53 -6.82 16.75 15.33
C GLU A 53 -7.18 17.72 16.48
N GLY A 54 -6.47 17.62 17.60
CA GLY A 54 -6.63 18.53 18.75
C GLY A 54 -7.21 17.89 20.01
N MET A 55 -7.53 18.74 20.99
CA MET A 55 -8.04 18.31 22.30
C MET A 55 -9.56 18.23 22.29
N HIS A 56 -10.10 17.06 22.63
CA HIS A 56 -11.53 16.78 22.67
C HIS A 56 -11.97 16.33 24.06
N PHE A 57 -13.26 16.55 24.34
CA PHE A 57 -13.89 16.14 25.59
C PHE A 57 -14.51 14.75 25.45
N ARG A 58 -14.27 13.89 26.44
CA ARG A 58 -14.90 12.57 26.61
C ARG A 58 -15.44 12.43 28.02
N ILE A 59 -16.50 11.64 28.16
CA ILE A 59 -16.98 11.24 29.49
C ILE A 59 -16.26 9.95 29.89
N PRO A 60 -15.37 9.97 30.92
CA PRO A 60 -14.68 8.78 31.37
C PRO A 60 -15.69 7.70 31.82
N PHE A 61 -15.31 6.44 31.68
CA PHE A 61 -16.13 5.24 31.92
C PHE A 61 -17.27 4.97 30.93
N ILE A 62 -17.89 5.99 30.34
CA ILE A 62 -18.98 5.82 29.37
C ILE A 62 -18.46 5.83 27.93
N GLN A 63 -17.53 6.73 27.63
CA GLN A 63 -17.00 6.94 26.29
C GLN A 63 -15.54 6.50 26.20
N THR A 64 -15.26 5.65 25.22
CA THR A 64 -13.91 5.20 24.88
C THR A 64 -13.55 5.73 23.49
N PRO A 65 -12.53 6.60 23.37
CA PRO A 65 -12.04 7.01 22.05
C PRO A 65 -11.31 5.85 21.38
N ARG A 66 -11.58 5.66 20.09
CA ARG A 66 -10.84 4.75 19.21
C ARG A 66 -10.15 5.59 18.15
N ILE A 67 -8.83 5.54 18.15
CA ILE A 67 -7.98 6.38 17.30
C ILE A 67 -7.59 5.59 16.06
N PHE A 68 -7.72 6.22 14.90
CA PHE A 68 -7.39 5.69 13.59
C PHE A 68 -6.39 6.61 12.92
N GLU A 69 -5.33 6.03 12.36
CA GLU A 69 -4.41 6.77 11.52
C GLU A 69 -5.04 6.99 10.14
N THR A 70 -5.09 8.25 9.70
CA THR A 70 -5.63 8.66 8.39
C THR A 70 -4.52 8.87 7.36
N ARG A 71 -3.26 8.71 7.77
CA ARG A 71 -2.09 8.84 6.90
C ARG A 71 -1.99 7.66 5.94
N ALA A 72 -1.39 7.93 4.79
CA ALA A 72 -1.13 6.92 3.79
C ALA A 72 -0.07 5.92 4.28
N ARG A 73 -0.42 4.64 4.33
CA ARG A 73 0.47 3.55 4.77
C ARG A 73 0.83 2.65 3.60
N PRO A 74 2.12 2.34 3.38
CA PRO A 74 2.52 1.41 2.35
C PRO A 74 2.32 -0.03 2.82
N ARG A 75 1.81 -0.89 1.94
CA ARG A 75 1.72 -2.34 2.17
C ARG A 75 2.12 -3.11 0.92
N VAL A 76 2.90 -4.17 1.12
CA VAL A 76 3.29 -5.07 0.03
C VAL A 76 2.47 -6.35 0.11
N ILE A 77 1.80 -6.67 -0.99
CA ILE A 77 0.99 -7.89 -1.15
C ILE A 77 1.69 -8.82 -2.13
N TYR A 78 1.83 -10.07 -1.74
CA TYR A 78 2.38 -11.13 -2.58
C TYR A 78 1.24 -12.04 -3.06
N SER A 79 1.27 -12.38 -4.34
CA SER A 79 0.30 -13.31 -4.93
C SER A 79 0.92 -14.09 -6.08
N ILE A 80 0.42 -15.31 -6.25
CA ILE A 80 0.71 -16.16 -7.40
C ILE A 80 -0.44 -15.96 -8.40
N CYS A 81 -0.10 -15.54 -9.62
CA CYS A 81 -1.07 -15.23 -10.68
C CYS A 81 -0.69 -15.96 -11.96
N GLY A 82 -1.69 -16.33 -12.76
CA GLY A 82 -1.48 -16.80 -14.13
C GLY A 82 -1.44 -15.63 -15.11
N SER A 83 -0.50 -15.65 -16.06
CA SER A 83 -0.52 -14.74 -17.22
C SER A 83 -1.43 -15.28 -18.31
N LYS A 84 -1.67 -14.46 -19.35
CA LYS A 84 -2.42 -14.85 -20.56
C LYS A 84 -1.84 -16.10 -21.25
N ASP A 85 -0.53 -16.32 -21.13
CA ASP A 85 0.18 -17.45 -21.75
C ASP A 85 0.24 -18.69 -20.83
N LEU A 86 -0.63 -18.74 -19.82
CA LEU A 86 -0.71 -19.80 -18.81
C LEU A 86 0.59 -20.00 -18.02
N GLN A 87 1.44 -18.97 -17.93
CA GLN A 87 2.64 -19.01 -17.10
C GLN A 87 2.33 -18.57 -15.68
N VAL A 88 2.95 -19.24 -14.71
CA VAL A 88 2.83 -18.88 -13.30
C VAL A 88 3.80 -17.74 -12.99
N ALA A 89 3.25 -16.60 -12.58
CA ALA A 89 3.99 -15.41 -12.17
C ALA A 89 3.82 -15.15 -10.67
N TYR A 90 4.94 -15.11 -9.95
CA TYR A 90 5.02 -14.66 -8.57
C TYR A 90 5.19 -13.15 -8.58
N THR A 91 4.13 -12.43 -8.20
CA THR A 91 4.08 -10.97 -8.30
C THR A 91 3.94 -10.34 -6.92
N SER A 92 4.70 -9.27 -6.67
CA SER A 92 4.52 -8.40 -5.51
C SER A 92 3.95 -7.04 -5.93
N LEU A 93 2.94 -6.59 -5.20
CA LEU A 93 2.25 -5.33 -5.41
C LEU A 93 2.43 -4.44 -4.19
N ARG A 94 3.07 -3.28 -4.36
CA ARG A 94 3.10 -2.22 -3.35
C ARG A 94 1.86 -1.35 -3.52
N ILE A 95 1.11 -1.20 -2.44
CA ILE A 95 -0.12 -0.44 -2.38
C ILE A 95 0.09 0.65 -1.33
N LEU A 96 -0.22 1.90 -1.69
CA LEU A 96 -0.29 3.02 -0.76
C LEU A 96 -1.75 3.42 -0.63
N PHE A 97 -2.29 3.28 0.58
CA PHE A 97 -3.70 3.51 0.85
C PHE A 97 -3.87 4.28 2.17
N ARG A 98 -5.04 4.89 2.32
CA ARG A 98 -5.49 5.54 3.55
C ARG A 98 -7.00 5.37 3.71
N PRO A 99 -7.53 5.27 4.93
CA PRO A 99 -8.97 5.31 5.12
C PRO A 99 -9.50 6.73 4.86
N ASP A 100 -10.74 6.84 4.42
CA ASP A 100 -11.43 8.13 4.36
C ASP A 100 -11.82 8.58 5.77
N ALA A 101 -11.37 9.78 6.16
CA ALA A 101 -11.55 10.31 7.51
C ALA A 101 -13.03 10.52 7.86
N GLU A 102 -13.87 10.87 6.89
CA GLU A 102 -15.29 11.14 7.14
C GLU A 102 -16.10 9.87 7.43
N PHE A 103 -15.70 8.73 6.85
CA PHE A 103 -16.44 7.47 6.90
C PHE A 103 -15.83 6.44 7.86
N ILE A 104 -14.88 6.84 8.71
CA ILE A 104 -14.28 5.97 9.74
C ILE A 104 -15.33 5.26 10.61
N PRO A 105 -16.45 5.89 11.04
CA PRO A 105 -17.46 5.20 11.82
C PRO A 105 -18.08 4.02 11.06
N GLU A 106 -18.33 4.19 9.75
CA GLU A 106 -18.86 3.11 8.90
C GLU A 106 -17.83 2.01 8.66
N ILE A 107 -16.56 2.36 8.44
CA ILE A 107 -15.46 1.41 8.29
C ILE A 107 -15.37 0.55 9.56
N PHE A 108 -15.36 1.18 10.73
CA PHE A 108 -15.27 0.47 12.00
C PHE A 108 -16.47 -0.44 12.25
N LEU A 109 -17.69 0.00 11.96
CA LEU A 109 -18.90 -0.81 12.14
C LEU A 109 -18.97 -2.01 11.18
N LYS A 110 -18.60 -1.82 9.91
CA LYS A 110 -18.71 -2.86 8.87
C LYS A 110 -17.52 -3.83 8.89
N LEU A 111 -16.31 -3.35 9.15
CA LEU A 111 -15.06 -4.09 8.95
C LEU A 111 -14.30 -4.35 10.27
N GLY A 112 -14.49 -3.49 11.27
CA GLY A 112 -13.76 -3.50 12.54
C GLY A 112 -12.40 -2.78 12.47
N GLU A 113 -11.62 -2.88 13.53
CA GLU A 113 -10.26 -2.29 13.61
C GLU A 113 -9.31 -2.90 12.56
N ASP A 114 -9.45 -4.19 12.27
CA ASP A 114 -8.62 -4.93 11.30
C ASP A 114 -9.08 -4.80 9.83
N TYR A 115 -9.69 -3.67 9.46
CA TYR A 115 -10.21 -3.45 8.10
C TYR A 115 -9.12 -3.62 7.04
N GLU A 116 -7.88 -3.19 7.33
CA GLU A 116 -6.74 -3.29 6.42
C GLU A 116 -6.45 -4.74 6.02
N ASN A 117 -6.48 -5.67 6.99
CA ASN A 117 -6.17 -7.08 6.76
C ASN A 117 -7.32 -7.84 6.08
N LYS A 118 -8.55 -7.43 6.36
CA LYS A 118 -9.75 -8.10 5.85
C LYS A 118 -10.08 -7.71 4.42
N VAL A 119 -9.87 -6.45 4.02
CA VAL A 119 -10.32 -5.94 2.71
C VAL A 119 -9.19 -5.87 1.70
N ILE A 120 -8.03 -5.34 2.09
CA ILE A 120 -6.99 -4.95 1.12
C ILE A 120 -6.34 -6.17 0.45
N PRO A 121 -5.86 -7.19 1.18
CA PRO A 121 -5.23 -8.35 0.53
C PRO A 121 -6.21 -9.12 -0.39
N PRO A 122 -7.46 -9.43 0.00
CA PRO A 122 -8.39 -10.10 -0.91
C PRO A 122 -8.70 -9.27 -2.16
N ALA A 123 -9.02 -7.99 -2.00
CA ALA A 123 -9.32 -7.10 -3.13
C ALA A 123 -8.13 -6.97 -4.08
N ALA A 124 -6.92 -6.78 -3.56
CA ALA A 124 -5.70 -6.68 -4.34
C ALA A 124 -5.38 -7.99 -5.08
N LYS A 125 -5.49 -9.15 -4.41
CA LYS A 125 -5.23 -10.46 -5.02
C LYS A 125 -6.20 -10.76 -6.16
N GLU A 126 -7.47 -10.41 -6.00
CA GLU A 126 -8.48 -10.64 -7.03
C GLU A 126 -8.26 -9.75 -8.26
N VAL A 127 -8.02 -8.45 -8.06
CA VAL A 127 -7.71 -7.50 -9.14
C VAL A 127 -6.43 -7.88 -9.86
N LEU A 128 -5.40 -8.28 -9.11
CA LEU A 128 -4.13 -8.71 -9.68
C LEU A 128 -4.33 -9.94 -10.58
N LYS A 129 -5.09 -10.95 -10.15
CA LYS A 129 -5.42 -12.12 -10.98
C LYS A 129 -6.22 -11.74 -12.23
N LEU A 130 -7.20 -10.86 -12.09
CA LEU A 130 -8.03 -10.38 -13.21
C LEU A 130 -7.21 -9.69 -14.30
N ILE A 131 -6.28 -8.81 -13.91
CA ILE A 131 -5.51 -8.00 -14.86
C ILE A 131 -4.34 -8.81 -15.42
N THR A 132 -3.64 -9.59 -14.59
CA THR A 132 -2.51 -10.42 -15.04
C THR A 132 -2.94 -11.41 -16.13
N GLY A 133 -4.17 -11.94 -16.06
CA GLY A 133 -4.71 -12.82 -17.10
C GLY A 133 -4.95 -12.15 -18.47
N LYS A 134 -4.98 -10.82 -18.55
CA LYS A 134 -5.13 -10.09 -19.82
C LYS A 134 -3.81 -9.87 -20.56
N TYR A 135 -2.68 -9.93 -19.85
CA TYR A 135 -1.36 -9.58 -20.36
C TYR A 135 -0.48 -10.83 -20.52
N THR A 136 0.35 -10.82 -21.56
CA THR A 136 1.37 -11.86 -21.76
C THR A 136 2.49 -11.73 -20.74
N SER A 137 3.27 -12.79 -20.54
CA SER A 137 4.39 -12.76 -19.59
C SER A 137 5.40 -11.67 -19.94
N VAL A 138 5.66 -11.41 -21.24
CA VAL A 138 6.60 -10.39 -21.70
C VAL A 138 6.05 -8.97 -21.50
N GLU A 139 4.76 -8.76 -21.75
CA GLU A 139 4.07 -7.48 -21.50
C GLU A 139 4.09 -7.10 -20.02
N LEU A 140 3.97 -8.08 -19.11
CA LEU A 140 4.04 -7.83 -17.68
C LEU A 140 5.39 -7.22 -17.24
N LEU A 141 6.51 -7.58 -17.88
CA LEU A 141 7.81 -6.96 -17.60
C LEU A 141 7.97 -5.62 -18.32
N THR A 142 7.62 -5.57 -19.60
CA THR A 142 7.90 -4.42 -20.48
C THR A 142 6.95 -3.25 -20.21
N ASP A 143 5.65 -3.53 -20.11
CA ASP A 143 4.57 -2.54 -19.96
C ASP A 143 4.07 -2.40 -18.51
N ARG A 144 4.95 -2.63 -17.53
CA ARG A 144 4.62 -2.59 -16.10
C ARG A 144 3.88 -1.32 -15.64
N ARG A 145 4.14 -0.18 -16.29
CA ARG A 145 3.49 1.11 -15.99
C ARG A 145 2.01 1.07 -16.38
N LYS A 146 1.71 0.54 -17.56
CA LYS A 146 0.34 0.38 -18.06
C LYS A 146 -0.44 -0.60 -17.18
N VAL A 147 0.18 -1.73 -16.84
CA VAL A 147 -0.40 -2.73 -15.93
C VAL A 147 -0.68 -2.12 -14.55
N SER A 148 0.27 -1.37 -13.98
CA SER A 148 0.08 -0.72 -12.66
C SER A 148 -1.04 0.33 -12.69
N ALA A 149 -1.17 1.09 -13.78
CA ALA A 149 -2.26 2.07 -13.93
C ALA A 149 -3.64 1.40 -14.04
N GLU A 150 -3.74 0.28 -14.78
CA GLU A 150 -4.98 -0.49 -14.86
C GLU A 150 -5.35 -1.10 -13.50
N ILE A 151 -4.36 -1.66 -12.77
CA ILE A 151 -4.56 -2.17 -11.41
C ILE A 151 -5.04 -1.07 -10.49
N LYS A 152 -4.43 0.12 -10.54
CA LYS A 152 -4.84 1.27 -9.72
C LYS A 152 -6.31 1.63 -9.96
N SER A 153 -6.73 1.77 -11.22
CA SER A 153 -8.11 2.11 -11.57
C SER A 153 -9.11 1.08 -11.03
N GLU A 154 -8.84 -0.21 -11.25
CA GLU A 154 -9.76 -1.28 -10.87
C GLU A 154 -9.80 -1.51 -9.35
N LEU A 155 -8.64 -1.41 -8.69
CA LEU A 155 -8.55 -1.51 -7.24
C LEU A 155 -9.22 -0.33 -6.55
N ALA A 156 -9.06 0.90 -7.06
CA ALA A 156 -9.71 2.10 -6.53
C ALA A 156 -11.24 1.96 -6.53
N LYS A 157 -11.83 1.47 -7.64
CA LYS A 157 -13.28 1.24 -7.73
C LYS A 157 -13.79 0.24 -6.69
N ARG A 158 -13.01 -0.80 -6.39
CA ARG A 158 -13.37 -1.82 -5.40
C ARG A 158 -13.23 -1.30 -3.97
N LEU A 159 -12.13 -0.60 -3.67
CA LEU A 159 -11.87 -0.02 -2.35
C LEU A 159 -12.81 1.15 -2.01
N ALA A 160 -13.29 1.88 -3.02
CA ALA A 160 -14.28 2.94 -2.83
C ALA A 160 -15.57 2.47 -2.14
N LYS A 161 -15.99 1.21 -2.36
CA LYS A 161 -17.16 0.61 -1.68
C LYS A 161 -16.97 0.43 -0.18
N PHE A 162 -15.73 0.44 0.27
CA PHE A 162 -15.33 0.27 1.67
C PHE A 162 -14.79 1.57 2.28
N HIS A 163 -14.91 2.70 1.57
CA HIS A 163 -14.38 4.00 1.99
C HIS A 163 -12.86 3.98 2.26
N VAL A 164 -12.12 3.15 1.53
CA VAL A 164 -10.65 3.15 1.55
C VAL A 164 -10.15 3.85 0.28
N LEU A 165 -9.36 4.90 0.48
CA LEU A 165 -8.76 5.69 -0.59
C LEU A 165 -7.42 5.09 -1.00
N LEU A 166 -7.19 5.07 -2.30
CA LEU A 166 -5.99 4.49 -2.92
C LEU A 166 -5.15 5.59 -3.55
N ASP A 167 -4.00 5.89 -2.96
CA ASP A 167 -3.13 6.97 -3.44
C ASP A 167 -2.23 6.48 -4.58
N ASP A 168 -1.58 5.32 -4.41
CA ASP A 168 -0.65 4.76 -5.41
C ASP A 168 -0.60 3.23 -5.39
N VAL A 169 -0.31 2.65 -6.55
CA VAL A 169 -0.09 1.21 -6.71
C VAL A 169 1.06 1.00 -7.69
N ALA A 170 2.00 0.15 -7.30
CA ALA A 170 3.12 -0.23 -8.15
C ALA A 170 3.41 -1.72 -8.05
N VAL A 171 3.55 -2.37 -9.20
CA VAL A 171 4.09 -3.73 -9.28
C VAL A 171 5.60 -3.66 -9.03
N THR A 172 6.09 -4.26 -7.93
CA THR A 172 7.51 -4.20 -7.53
C THR A 172 8.33 -5.30 -8.17
N HIS A 173 7.96 -6.56 -7.96
CA HIS A 173 8.70 -7.71 -8.45
C HIS A 173 7.77 -8.67 -9.18
N ILE A 174 8.24 -9.18 -10.31
CA ILE A 174 7.60 -10.24 -11.08
C ILE A 174 8.65 -11.31 -11.30
N ARG A 175 8.39 -12.53 -10.82
CA ARG A 175 9.26 -13.69 -11.01
C ARG A 175 8.47 -14.79 -11.70
N PHE A 176 9.08 -15.41 -12.70
CA PHE A 176 8.55 -16.58 -13.38
C PHE A 176 9.27 -17.83 -12.87
N ASN A 177 8.79 -19.02 -13.26
CA ASN A 177 9.55 -20.25 -13.08
C ASN A 177 10.94 -20.15 -13.74
N LYS A 178 11.90 -20.88 -13.16
CA LYS A 178 13.29 -20.87 -13.61
C LYS A 178 13.42 -21.30 -15.08
N GLU A 179 12.65 -22.32 -15.47
CA GLU A 179 12.63 -22.87 -16.83
C GLU A 179 12.23 -21.81 -17.88
N PHE A 180 11.19 -21.03 -17.60
CA PHE A 180 10.74 -19.97 -18.50
C PHE A 180 11.73 -18.81 -18.56
N THR A 181 12.32 -18.44 -17.43
CA THR A 181 13.35 -17.39 -17.38
C THR A 181 14.56 -17.80 -18.22
N GLN A 182 15.01 -19.04 -18.08
CA GLN A 182 16.10 -19.61 -18.88
C GLN A 182 15.74 -19.66 -20.37
N ALA A 183 14.53 -20.11 -20.72
CA ALA A 183 14.08 -20.13 -22.12
C ALA A 183 14.03 -18.71 -22.74
N ILE A 184 13.65 -17.69 -21.97
CA ILE A 184 13.72 -16.28 -22.40
C ILE A 184 15.16 -15.84 -22.62
N GLU A 185 16.05 -16.14 -21.69
CA GLU A 185 17.48 -15.80 -21.79
C GLU A 185 18.11 -16.46 -23.03
N ASP A 186 17.87 -17.74 -23.24
CA ASP A 186 18.34 -18.49 -24.41
C ASP A 186 17.78 -17.89 -25.70
N SER A 187 16.50 -17.53 -25.72
CA SER A 187 15.86 -16.87 -26.86
C SER A 187 16.44 -15.48 -27.13
N GLN A 188 16.79 -14.73 -26.08
CA GLN A 188 17.45 -13.42 -26.21
C GLN A 188 18.88 -13.57 -26.75
N ILE A 189 19.65 -14.53 -26.24
CA ILE A 189 21.00 -14.84 -26.73
C ILE A 189 20.95 -15.25 -28.20
N ALA A 190 20.01 -16.12 -28.59
CA ALA A 190 19.85 -16.55 -29.97
C ALA A 190 19.49 -15.38 -30.91
N ARG A 191 18.63 -14.48 -30.44
CA ARG A 191 18.23 -13.28 -31.19
C ARG A 191 19.39 -12.29 -31.34
N GLN A 192 20.15 -12.06 -30.26
CA GLN A 192 21.32 -11.17 -30.26
C GLN A 192 22.44 -11.74 -31.13
N GLY A 193 22.73 -13.05 -31.01
CA GLY A 193 23.71 -13.75 -31.83
C GLY A 193 23.41 -13.68 -33.32
N ARG A 194 22.13 -13.78 -33.71
CA ARG A 194 21.71 -13.61 -35.11
C ARG A 194 21.99 -12.19 -35.61
N SER A 195 21.75 -11.17 -34.78
CA SER A 195 21.99 -9.77 -35.15
C SER A 195 23.48 -9.44 -35.32
N THR A 196 24.34 -9.97 -34.45
CA THR A 196 25.79 -9.78 -34.54
C THR A 196 26.38 -10.53 -35.71
N TRP A 197 25.89 -11.73 -35.99
CA TRP A 197 26.28 -12.51 -37.16
C TRP A 197 25.99 -11.76 -38.47
N TRP A 198 24.79 -11.18 -38.61
CA TRP A 198 24.44 -10.37 -39.79
C TRP A 198 25.37 -9.18 -39.97
N ARG A 199 25.61 -8.41 -38.90
CA ARG A 199 26.52 -7.25 -38.93
C ARG A 199 27.93 -7.65 -39.36
N ARG A 200 28.44 -8.77 -38.82
CA ARG A 200 29.77 -9.30 -39.15
C ARG A 200 29.85 -9.75 -40.60
N ARG A 201 28.81 -10.41 -41.12
CA ARG A 201 28.73 -10.82 -42.53
C ARG A 201 28.70 -9.62 -43.49
N SER A 202 27.88 -8.61 -43.21
CA SER A 202 27.82 -7.37 -44.00
C SER A 202 29.18 -6.65 -44.04
N SER A 203 29.88 -6.58 -42.92
CA SER A 203 31.21 -5.95 -42.85
C SER A 203 32.28 -6.71 -43.65
N GLN A 204 32.20 -8.05 -43.72
CA GLN A 204 33.11 -8.85 -44.53
C GLN A 204 32.86 -8.65 -46.03
N SER A 205 31.59 -8.63 -46.45
CA SER A 205 31.24 -8.37 -47.85
C SER A 205 31.63 -6.96 -48.30
N ALA A 206 31.50 -5.95 -47.43
CA ALA A 206 31.95 -4.59 -47.71
C ALA A 206 33.49 -4.46 -47.80
N ARG A 207 34.23 -5.20 -46.96
CA ARG A 207 35.70 -5.25 -47.06
C ARG A 207 36.14 -5.88 -48.39
N GLN A 208 35.54 -7.01 -48.77
CA GLN A 208 35.89 -7.70 -50.02
C GLN A 208 35.59 -6.86 -51.26
N SER A 209 34.50 -6.08 -51.28
CA SER A 209 34.20 -5.19 -52.39
C SER A 209 35.15 -4.00 -52.46
N SER A 210 35.60 -3.46 -51.32
CA SER A 210 36.63 -2.41 -51.29
C SER A 210 37.98 -2.90 -51.78
N THR A 211 38.39 -4.12 -51.42
CA THR A 211 39.64 -4.72 -51.89
C THR A 211 39.59 -4.96 -53.40
N ARG A 212 38.48 -5.52 -53.91
CA ARG A 212 38.29 -5.71 -55.36
C ARG A 212 38.32 -4.39 -56.12
N LYS A 213 37.62 -3.35 -55.66
CA LYS A 213 37.66 -2.02 -56.30
C LYS A 213 39.06 -1.40 -56.30
N GLY A 214 39.80 -1.52 -55.21
CA GLY A 214 41.19 -1.06 -55.15
C GLY A 214 42.12 -1.81 -56.10
N GLU A 215 41.89 -3.11 -56.31
CA GLU A 215 42.63 -3.90 -57.32
C GLU A 215 42.30 -3.47 -58.76
N TYR A 216 41.05 -3.07 -59.04
CA TYR A 216 40.66 -2.56 -60.36
C TYR A 216 41.15 -1.13 -60.63
N GLU A 217 41.33 -0.29 -59.61
CA GLU A 217 41.84 1.08 -59.76
C GLU A 217 43.37 1.15 -59.80
N ALA A 218 44.06 0.10 -59.34
CA ALA A 218 45.53 0.01 -59.33
C ALA A 218 46.12 -0.71 -60.57
N ALA A 219 45.29 -1.23 -61.46
CA ALA A 219 45.65 -1.89 -62.72
C ALA A 219 45.40 -0.95 -63.92
#